data_AF-A0A7W8S3M2-F1
#
_entry.id   AF-A0A7W8S3M2-F1
#
_cell.length_a   1.000
_cell.length_b   1.000
_cell.length_c   1.000
_cell.angle_alpha   90.00
_cell.angle_beta   90.00
_cell.angle_gamma   90.00
#
_symmetry.space_group_name_H-M   'P 1'
#
loop_
_entity.id
_entity.type
_entity.pdbx_description
1 polymer ?
#
loop_
_entity_poly.entity_id
_entity_poly.type
_entity_poly.pdbx_seq_one_letter_code
_entity_poly.pdbx_strand_id
1 'polypeptide(L)'
;MSASSATRHRQSTMKQYGLTSEAVAREMAEGALRQEGCCADIAVSNTGLADSGAHGGSADDPPPGTQCFAWSIRRRGNEFTTFAETRRFSGDRNDVRSAAALYALSRVEHYFDQLPRVERDHR
;
A
#
# COMPACT_ATOMS: atom_id res chain seq x y z
N MET A 1 -13.57 -8.07 -27.90
CA MET A 1 -13.79 -8.27 -26.45
C MET A 1 -12.45 -8.43 -25.78
N SER A 2 -11.90 -7.37 -25.18
CA SER A 2 -10.94 -7.49 -24.07
C SER A 2 -10.69 -6.07 -23.53
N ALA A 3 -11.39 -5.72 -22.46
CA ALA A 3 -11.17 -4.47 -21.75
C ALA A 3 -11.00 -4.81 -20.25
N SER A 4 -9.75 -4.71 -19.80
CA SER A 4 -9.37 -4.27 -18.46
C SER A 4 -9.98 -5.06 -17.28
N SER A 5 -9.46 -6.27 -17.03
CA SER A 5 -9.70 -7.00 -15.78
C SER A 5 -9.04 -6.33 -14.56
N ALA A 6 -8.00 -5.49 -14.78
CA ALA A 6 -7.18 -4.89 -13.72
C ALA A 6 -7.86 -3.76 -12.90
N THR A 7 -9.08 -3.34 -13.25
CA THR A 7 -9.71 -2.16 -12.62
C THR A 7 -10.94 -2.50 -11.77
N ARG A 8 -11.49 -3.72 -11.87
CA ARG A 8 -12.81 -4.04 -11.28
C ARG A 8 -12.80 -4.19 -9.75
N HIS A 9 -11.67 -4.59 -9.14
CA HIS A 9 -11.59 -4.82 -7.69
C HIS A 9 -11.44 -3.52 -6.88
N ARG A 10 -10.84 -2.47 -7.46
CA ARG A 10 -10.56 -1.20 -6.77
C ARG A 10 -11.82 -0.51 -6.25
N GLN A 11 -12.95 -0.65 -6.94
CA GLN A 11 -14.19 0.09 -6.64
C GLN A 11 -14.98 -0.46 -5.45
N SER A 12 -14.97 -1.78 -5.21
CA SER A 12 -15.68 -2.37 -4.05
C SER A 12 -14.97 -2.05 -2.74
N THR A 13 -13.65 -2.11 -2.74
CA THR A 13 -12.82 -1.94 -1.53
C THR A 13 -12.79 -0.49 -1.10
N MET A 14 -12.68 0.46 -2.04
CA MET A 14 -12.83 1.88 -1.73
C MET A 14 -14.22 2.23 -1.18
N LYS A 15 -15.28 1.57 -1.66
CA LYS A 15 -16.65 1.78 -1.14
C LYS A 15 -16.83 1.25 0.29
N GLN A 16 -16.20 0.12 0.62
CA GLN A 16 -16.34 -0.51 1.92
C GLN A 16 -15.43 0.11 2.99
N TYR A 17 -14.19 0.45 2.64
CA TYR A 17 -13.17 0.86 3.61
C TYR A 17 -12.73 2.32 3.49
N GLY A 18 -13.21 3.04 2.47
CA GLY A 18 -12.71 4.37 2.14
C GLY A 18 -11.32 4.35 1.50
N LEU A 19 -10.92 5.49 0.92
CA LEU A 19 -9.66 5.62 0.18
C LEU A 19 -8.44 5.53 1.09
N THR A 20 -8.52 6.07 2.31
CA THR A 20 -7.45 6.07 3.31
C THR A 20 -7.58 4.82 4.19
N SER A 21 -7.23 3.66 3.64
CA SER A 21 -7.29 2.38 4.36
C SER A 21 -6.18 1.42 3.95
N GLU A 22 -5.80 0.54 4.87
CA GLU A 22 -4.82 -0.53 4.59
C GLU A 22 -5.31 -1.52 3.55
N ALA A 23 -6.63 -1.76 3.49
CA ALA A 23 -7.23 -2.63 2.47
C ALA A 23 -6.99 -2.08 1.05
N VAL A 24 -7.22 -0.78 0.85
CA VAL A 24 -6.94 -0.12 -0.43
C VAL A 24 -5.44 -0.08 -0.73
N ALA A 25 -4.61 0.26 0.25
CA ALA A 25 -3.15 0.24 0.08
C ALA A 25 -2.67 -1.16 -0.37
N ARG A 26 -3.14 -2.22 0.28
CA ARG A 26 -2.81 -3.60 -0.05
C ARG A 26 -3.17 -3.94 -1.49
N GLU A 27 -4.41 -3.67 -1.89
CA GLU A 27 -4.85 -3.92 -3.27
C GLU A 27 -4.04 -3.16 -4.31
N MET A 28 -3.65 -1.91 -4.02
CA MET A 28 -2.81 -1.11 -4.91
C MET A 28 -1.42 -1.75 -5.11
N ALA A 29 -0.74 -2.13 -4.02
CA ALA A 29 0.59 -2.74 -4.09
C ALA A 29 0.55 -4.10 -4.80
N GLU A 30 -0.40 -4.95 -4.43
CA GLU A 30 -0.55 -6.27 -5.04
C GLU A 30 -0.97 -6.18 -6.51
N GLY A 31 -1.88 -5.26 -6.84
CA GLY A 31 -2.31 -5.00 -8.20
C GLY A 31 -1.17 -4.54 -9.10
N ALA A 32 -0.23 -3.75 -8.57
CA ALA A 32 0.97 -3.34 -9.30
C ALA A 32 1.87 -4.55 -9.65
N LEU A 33 2.08 -5.49 -8.71
CA LEU A 33 2.87 -6.70 -8.97
C LEU A 33 2.17 -7.70 -9.90
N ARG A 34 0.83 -7.71 -9.93
CA ARG A 34 0.03 -8.59 -10.80
C ARG A 34 -0.10 -8.08 -12.24
N GLN A 35 0.36 -6.87 -12.57
CA GLN A 35 0.26 -6.36 -13.93
C GLN A 35 1.04 -7.22 -14.93
N GLU A 36 0.44 -7.50 -16.07
CA GLU A 36 1.09 -8.23 -17.15
C GLU A 36 2.39 -7.52 -17.57
N GLY A 37 3.49 -8.27 -17.61
CA GLY A 37 4.82 -7.74 -17.92
C GLY A 37 5.55 -7.06 -16.74
N CYS A 38 4.96 -7.02 -15.54
CA CYS A 38 5.63 -6.46 -14.36
C CYS A 38 6.78 -7.36 -13.87
N CYS A 39 8.02 -6.89 -14.02
CA CYS A 39 9.24 -7.56 -13.58
C CYS A 39 9.74 -7.10 -12.19
N ALA A 40 9.01 -6.23 -11.49
CA ALA A 40 9.41 -5.77 -10.16
C ALA A 40 9.23 -6.86 -9.09
N ASP A 41 10.16 -6.92 -8.15
CA ASP A 41 10.08 -7.84 -7.00
C ASP A 41 9.35 -7.22 -5.80
N ILE A 42 9.30 -5.89 -5.73
CA ILE A 42 8.71 -5.15 -4.62
C ILE A 42 7.80 -4.07 -5.18
N ALA A 43 6.60 -3.96 -4.64
CA ALA A 43 5.70 -2.83 -4.85
C ALA A 43 5.36 -2.18 -3.52
N VAL A 44 5.45 -0.86 -3.49
CA VAL A 44 5.04 -0.04 -2.33
C VAL A 44 3.89 0.84 -2.77
N SER A 45 2.85 0.92 -1.94
CA SER A 45 1.72 1.81 -2.14
C SER A 45 1.55 2.73 -0.93
N ASN A 46 0.98 3.91 -1.20
CA ASN A 46 0.57 4.89 -0.20
C ASN A 46 -0.78 5.48 -0.65
N THR A 47 -1.74 5.52 0.26
CA THR A 47 -2.99 6.26 0.12
C THR A 47 -3.30 7.00 1.42
N GLY A 48 -3.72 8.26 1.34
CA GLY A 48 -3.98 9.02 2.55
C GLY A 48 -4.31 10.49 2.34
N LEU A 49 -4.57 11.15 3.45
CA LEU A 49 -4.90 12.57 3.52
C LEU A 49 -3.66 13.39 3.88
N ALA A 50 -3.12 14.10 2.89
CA ALA A 50 -1.97 14.98 3.11
C ALA A 50 -2.38 16.40 3.55
N ASP A 51 -3.62 16.77 3.29
CA ASP A 51 -4.20 18.07 3.59
C ASP A 51 -4.49 18.21 5.09
N SER A 52 -4.32 19.42 5.60
CA SER A 52 -4.85 19.88 6.89
C SER A 52 -6.30 20.35 6.80
N GLY A 53 -6.87 20.43 5.59
CA GLY A 53 -8.23 20.86 5.34
C GLY A 53 -9.23 19.82 5.82
N ALA A 54 -10.35 20.27 6.39
CA ALA A 54 -11.48 19.41 6.72
C ALA A 54 -12.06 18.81 5.43
N HIS A 55 -11.62 17.61 5.09
CA HIS A 55 -12.32 16.78 4.14
C HIS A 55 -13.41 16.02 4.90
N GLY A 56 -14.66 16.15 4.44
CA GLY A 56 -15.75 15.26 4.82
C GLY A 56 -16.45 15.54 6.14
N GLY A 57 -15.81 16.17 7.13
CA GLY A 57 -16.45 16.67 8.36
C GLY A 57 -17.22 15.62 9.18
N SER A 58 -17.09 14.34 8.84
CA SER A 58 -17.70 13.23 9.57
C SER A 58 -16.76 12.80 10.69
N ALA A 59 -17.32 12.36 11.82
CA ALA A 59 -16.54 11.80 12.92
C ALA A 59 -15.75 10.54 12.52
N ASP A 60 -16.16 9.89 11.42
CA ASP A 60 -15.54 8.67 10.89
C ASP A 60 -14.38 8.96 9.91
N ASP A 61 -14.11 10.22 9.57
CA ASP A 61 -13.04 10.56 8.65
C ASP A 61 -11.66 10.42 9.33
N PRO A 62 -10.66 9.81 8.66
CA PRO A 62 -9.31 9.73 9.20
C PRO A 62 -8.72 11.12 9.48
N PRO A 63 -8.02 11.32 10.60
CA PRO A 63 -7.41 12.61 10.92
C PRO A 63 -6.47 13.11 9.82
N PRO A 64 -6.30 14.44 9.65
CA PRO A 64 -5.28 15.01 8.79
C PRO A 64 -3.89 14.42 9.03
N GLY A 65 -3.18 14.15 7.94
CA GLY A 65 -1.87 13.52 7.96
C GLY A 65 -1.89 11.99 8.04
N THR A 66 -3.07 11.35 8.08
CA THR A 66 -3.18 9.88 8.09
C THR A 66 -2.85 9.32 6.72
N GLN A 67 -1.94 8.36 6.69
CA GLN A 67 -1.44 7.66 5.52
C GLN A 67 -1.47 6.16 5.77
N CYS A 68 -1.98 5.40 4.82
CA CYS A 68 -1.99 3.94 4.83
C CYS A 68 -1.04 3.44 3.76
N PHE A 69 -0.18 2.51 4.13
CA PHE A 69 0.88 1.97 3.29
C PHE A 69 0.72 0.47 3.10
N ALA A 70 1.25 -0.04 1.99
CA ALA A 70 1.51 -1.46 1.86
C ALA A 70 2.81 -1.74 1.13
N TRP A 71 3.47 -2.84 1.50
CA TRP A 71 4.68 -3.37 0.88
C TRP A 71 4.39 -4.80 0.47
N SER A 72 4.29 -5.03 -0.85
CA SER A 72 4.13 -6.35 -1.43
C SER A 72 5.47 -6.82 -1.97
N ILE A 73 5.91 -8.01 -1.57
CA ILE A 73 7.20 -8.57 -1.97
C ILE A 73 6.95 -9.92 -2.64
N ARG A 74 7.40 -10.04 -3.89
CA ARG A 74 7.30 -11.24 -4.72
C ARG A 74 8.10 -12.38 -4.12
N ARG A 75 7.51 -13.57 -4.17
CA ARG A 75 8.06 -14.84 -3.71
C ARG A 75 8.17 -15.79 -4.89
N ARG A 76 8.78 -16.96 -4.65
CA ARG A 76 8.83 -18.04 -5.64
C ARG A 76 7.41 -18.45 -6.02
N GLY A 77 7.23 -18.92 -7.26
CA GLY A 77 5.92 -19.41 -7.73
C GLY A 77 4.90 -18.32 -8.02
N ASN A 78 5.33 -17.06 -8.25
CA ASN A 78 4.45 -15.92 -8.52
C ASN A 78 3.50 -15.55 -7.36
N GLU A 79 3.81 -16.04 -6.15
CA GLU A 79 3.17 -15.60 -4.90
C GLU A 79 3.80 -14.29 -4.41
N PHE A 80 3.17 -13.66 -3.42
CA PHE A 80 3.76 -12.53 -2.70
C PHE A 80 3.24 -12.44 -1.28
N THR A 81 4.06 -11.85 -0.42
CA THR A 81 3.70 -11.48 0.94
C THR A 81 3.49 -9.98 0.98
N THR A 82 2.35 -9.55 1.52
CA THR A 82 2.04 -8.12 1.65
C THR A 82 1.90 -7.73 3.12
N PHE A 83 2.65 -6.70 3.51
CA PHE A 83 2.53 -6.01 4.78
C PHE A 83 1.78 -4.70 4.58
N ALA A 84 1.05 -4.23 5.59
CA ALA A 84 0.38 -2.94 5.57
C ALA A 84 0.46 -2.28 6.95
N GLU A 85 0.48 -0.95 6.97
CA GLU A 85 0.40 -0.19 8.20
C GLU A 85 -0.17 1.22 7.98
N THR A 86 -0.80 1.76 9.01
CA THR A 86 -1.29 3.14 9.05
C THR A 86 -0.39 3.99 9.94
N ARG A 87 0.01 5.16 9.44
CA ARG A 87 0.78 6.17 10.19
C ARG A 87 0.17 7.54 10.01
N ARG A 88 0.40 8.41 11.00
CA ARG A 88 0.03 9.82 10.93
C ARG A 88 1.28 10.68 10.97
N PHE A 89 1.38 11.62 10.04
CA PHE A 89 2.45 12.60 9.97
C PHE A 89 1.90 13.99 10.29
N SER A 90 2.75 14.86 10.82
CA SER A 90 2.44 16.25 11.13
C SER A 90 3.18 17.19 10.19
N GLY A 91 2.62 18.39 10.01
CA GLY A 91 3.18 19.43 9.15
C GLY A 91 2.15 19.85 8.10
N ASP A 92 2.61 20.66 7.15
CA ASP A 92 1.79 21.01 6.01
C ASP A 92 1.69 19.85 5.00
N ARG A 93 0.97 20.08 3.90
CA ARG A 93 0.76 19.07 2.86
C ARG A 93 2.06 18.53 2.27
N ASN A 94 3.10 19.37 2.11
CA ASN A 94 4.37 18.94 1.55
C ASN A 94 5.24 18.23 2.60
N ASP A 95 5.17 18.65 3.86
CA ASP A 95 5.82 17.96 4.98
C ASP A 95 5.29 16.53 5.11
N VAL A 96 3.95 16.36 5.13
CA VAL A 96 3.31 15.04 5.23
C VAL A 96 3.72 14.15 4.07
N ARG A 97 3.68 14.65 2.82
CA ARG A 97 4.05 13.86 1.64
C ARG A 97 5.52 13.44 1.66
N SER A 98 6.42 14.35 2.05
CA SER A 98 7.85 14.08 2.12
C SER A 98 8.16 13.06 3.20
N ALA A 99 7.60 13.24 4.40
CA ALA A 99 7.75 12.30 5.51
C ALA A 99 7.15 10.92 5.19
N ALA A 100 5.96 10.89 4.58
CA ALA A 100 5.31 9.65 4.17
C ALA A 100 6.13 8.87 3.12
N ALA A 101 6.68 9.56 2.13
CA ALA A 101 7.52 8.92 1.10
C ALA A 101 8.82 8.36 1.69
N LEU A 102 9.51 9.14 2.53
CA LEU A 102 10.72 8.68 3.23
C LEU A 102 10.42 7.49 4.13
N TYR A 103 9.31 7.55 4.87
CA TYR A 103 8.85 6.47 5.72
C TYR A 103 8.59 5.20 4.89
N ALA A 104 7.82 5.30 3.81
CA ALA A 104 7.52 4.18 2.92
C ALA A 104 8.80 3.48 2.40
N LEU A 105 9.79 4.25 1.97
CA LEU A 105 11.07 3.71 1.49
C LEU A 105 11.89 3.08 2.62
N SER A 106 11.97 3.72 3.80
CA SER A 106 12.75 3.23 4.94
C SER A 106 12.29 1.86 5.47
N ARG A 107 11.03 1.49 5.24
CA ARG A 107 10.43 0.24 5.73
C ARG A 107 10.60 -0.94 4.78
N VAL A 108 11.11 -0.72 3.57
CA VAL A 108 11.30 -1.79 2.57
C VAL A 108 12.23 -2.88 3.12
N GLU A 109 13.42 -2.50 3.62
CA GLU A 109 14.38 -3.42 4.22
C GLU A 109 13.78 -4.16 5.43
N HIS A 110 13.15 -3.41 6.34
CA HIS A 110 12.51 -3.96 7.52
C HIS A 110 11.49 -5.07 7.20
N TYR A 111 10.66 -4.89 6.16
CA TYR A 111 9.68 -5.91 5.77
C TYR A 111 10.29 -7.03 4.92
N PHE A 112 11.35 -6.73 4.16
CA PHE A 112 12.11 -7.76 3.46
C PHE A 112 12.75 -8.75 4.44
N ASP A 113 13.34 -8.26 5.54
CA ASP A 113 14.00 -9.09 6.55
C ASP A 113 13.04 -9.96 7.37
N GLN A 114 11.76 -9.58 7.41
CA GLN A 114 10.71 -10.34 8.08
C GLN A 114 10.12 -11.46 7.22
N LEU A 115 10.52 -11.56 5.96
CA LEU A 115 10.03 -12.62 5.10
C LEU A 115 10.44 -13.98 5.69
N PRO A 116 9.50 -14.95 5.75
CA PRO A 116 9.84 -16.30 6.17
C PRO A 116 11.02 -16.82 5.36
N ARG A 117 12.03 -17.37 6.04
CA ARG A 117 13.13 -18.04 5.34
C ARG A 117 12.53 -19.19 4.54
N VAL A 118 12.86 -19.25 3.25
CA VAL A 118 12.49 -20.41 2.44
C VAL A 118 13.28 -21.58 3.00
N GLU A 119 12.61 -22.56 3.60
CA GLU A 119 13.24 -23.84 3.92
C GLU A 119 13.78 -24.39 2.60
N ARG A 120 15.12 -24.47 2.51
CA ARG A 120 15.74 -25.17 1.40
C ARG A 120 15.49 -26.64 1.64
N ASP A 121 14.53 -27.21 0.90
CA ASP A 121 14.43 -28.66 0.76
C ASP A 121 15.79 -29.16 0.26
N HIS A 122 16.53 -29.81 1.15
CA HIS A 122 17.74 -30.52 0.81
C HIS A 122 17.29 -31.88 0.27
N ARG A 123 17.20 -31.97 -1.06
CA ARG A 123 17.04 -33.24 -1.76
C ARG A 123 18.32 -33.57 -2.53
#